data_AF-R9IPS1-F1
#
_entry.id   AF-R9IPS1-F1
#
_cell.length_a   1.000
_cell.length_b   1.000
_cell.length_c   1.000
_cell.angle_alpha   90.00
_cell.angle_beta   90.00
_cell.angle_gamma   90.00
#
_symmetry.space_group_name_H-M   'P 1'
#
loop_
_entity.id
_entity.type
_entity.pdbx_description
1 polymer ?
#
loop_
_entity_poly.entity_id
_entity_poly.type
_entity_poly.pdbx_seq_one_letter_code
_entity_poly.pdbx_strand_id
1 'polypeptide(L)'
;MLYSCLSNHREEKIKKGDAPVVGKDKYKFESKIHVYRATKRMTQQELADLVGVSRQTIMQLERNRYNPSMMLAYSIAKVFDVKIEDLFDFREEEK
;
A
#
# COMPACT_ATOMS: atom_id res chain seq x y z
N MET A 1 26.40 -29.79 -50.31
CA MET A 1 25.48 -28.75 -49.82
C MET A 1 25.55 -28.71 -48.31
N LEU A 2 26.33 -27.77 -47.79
CA LEU A 2 26.56 -27.53 -46.37
C LEU A 2 25.40 -26.69 -45.82
N TYR A 3 24.66 -27.22 -44.85
CA TYR A 3 23.93 -26.39 -43.89
C TYR A 3 24.37 -26.77 -42.49
N SER A 4 25.51 -26.21 -42.09
CA SER A 4 25.78 -25.92 -40.68
C SER A 4 24.79 -24.86 -40.25
N CYS A 5 23.80 -25.22 -39.45
CA CYS A 5 23.04 -24.26 -38.69
C CYS A 5 23.26 -24.57 -37.21
N LEU A 6 24.32 -23.96 -36.69
CA LEU A 6 24.48 -23.72 -35.26
C LEU A 6 23.22 -22.99 -34.77
N SER A 7 22.39 -23.69 -34.00
CA SER A 7 21.36 -23.07 -33.17
C SER A 7 22.04 -22.15 -32.16
N ASN A 8 22.22 -20.89 -32.57
CA ASN A 8 22.56 -19.78 -31.69
C ASN A 8 21.42 -19.62 -30.67
N HIS A 9 21.56 -20.24 -29.51
CA HIS A 9 20.79 -19.87 -28.32
C HIS A 9 21.27 -18.49 -27.87
N ARG A 10 20.75 -17.45 -28.52
CA ARG A 10 20.89 -16.07 -28.07
C ARG A 10 19.94 -15.90 -26.89
N GLU A 11 20.47 -15.89 -25.67
CA GLU A 11 19.72 -15.49 -24.48
C GLU A 11 19.14 -14.10 -24.73
N GLU A 12 17.83 -14.03 -24.97
CA GLU A 12 17.09 -12.79 -24.97
C GLU A 12 17.10 -12.26 -23.53
N LYS A 13 17.97 -11.27 -23.30
CA LYS A 13 17.96 -10.42 -22.11
C LYS A 13 16.55 -9.85 -21.98
N ILE A 14 15.75 -10.42 -21.07
CA ILE A 14 14.46 -9.84 -20.66
C ILE A 14 14.77 -8.42 -20.19
N LYS A 15 14.41 -7.43 -21.01
CA LYS A 15 14.40 -6.03 -20.59
C LYS A 15 13.42 -5.99 -19.42
N LYS A 16 13.91 -5.69 -18.20
CA LYS A 16 13.04 -5.31 -17.08
C LYS A 16 12.25 -4.10 -17.59
N GLY A 17 11.03 -4.35 -18.02
CA GLY A 17 10.11 -3.29 -18.42
C GLY A 17 9.82 -2.50 -17.17
N ASP A 18 10.26 -1.24 -17.16
CA ASP A 18 9.71 -0.25 -16.25
C ASP A 18 8.22 -0.14 -16.61
N ALA A 19 7.39 -0.87 -15.86
CA ALA A 19 5.95 -0.70 -15.90
C ALA A 19 5.65 0.78 -15.68
N PRO A 20 4.61 1.35 -16.32
CA PRO A 20 4.24 2.73 -16.09
C PRO A 20 3.88 2.88 -14.61
N VAL A 21 4.84 3.38 -13.82
CA VAL A 21 4.61 3.75 -12.43
C VAL A 21 3.70 4.96 -12.51
N VAL A 22 2.40 4.73 -12.34
CA VAL A 22 1.39 5.78 -12.12
C VAL A 22 2.02 6.80 -11.19
N GLY A 23 2.12 8.05 -11.64
CA GLY A 23 2.82 9.10 -10.91
C GLY A 23 2.36 9.14 -9.46
N LYS A 24 3.31 9.32 -8.53
CA LYS A 24 3.13 9.24 -7.06
C LYS A 24 1.94 10.03 -6.48
N ASP A 25 1.35 10.92 -7.27
CA ASP A 25 0.35 11.89 -6.85
C ASP A 25 -0.99 11.78 -7.58
N LYS A 26 -1.24 10.71 -8.38
CA LYS A 26 -2.54 10.57 -9.05
C LYS A 26 -3.70 10.41 -8.05
N TYR A 27 -3.42 9.74 -6.94
CA TYR A 27 -4.40 9.40 -5.92
C TYR A 27 -3.95 9.94 -4.56
N LYS A 28 -4.85 10.64 -3.87
CA LYS A 28 -4.71 10.99 -2.46
C LYS A 28 -5.76 10.27 -1.63
N PHE A 29 -5.53 10.19 -0.33
CA PHE A 29 -6.51 9.66 0.60
C PHE A 29 -6.56 10.44 1.90
N GLU A 30 -7.67 10.31 2.62
CA GLU A 30 -7.76 10.71 4.03
C GLU A 30 -8.11 9.52 4.92
N SER A 31 -7.38 9.38 6.03
CA SER A 31 -7.53 8.32 7.01
C SER A 31 -8.71 8.54 7.95
N LYS A 32 -9.58 7.53 8.04
CA LYS A 32 -10.69 7.41 8.98
C LYS A 32 -10.36 6.53 10.19
N ILE A 33 -9.11 6.09 10.34
CA ILE A 33 -8.69 5.17 11.43
C ILE A 33 -9.12 5.69 12.81
N HIS A 34 -9.03 7.00 13.05
CA HIS A 34 -9.42 7.62 14.31
C HIS A 34 -10.91 7.41 14.64
N VAL A 35 -11.78 7.43 13.62
CA VAL A 35 -13.23 7.17 13.75
C VAL A 35 -13.45 5.72 14.18
N TYR A 36 -12.85 4.77 13.46
CA TYR A 36 -12.98 3.34 13.77
C TYR A 36 -12.44 3.00 15.16
N ARG A 37 -11.30 3.57 15.55
CA ARG A 37 -10.80 3.45 16.93
C ARG A 37 -11.80 3.96 17.96
N ALA A 38 -12.41 5.12 17.74
CA ALA A 38 -13.40 5.69 18.66
C ALA A 38 -14.62 4.77 18.81
N THR A 39 -15.12 4.17 17.72
CA THR A 39 -16.24 3.21 17.78
C THR A 39 -15.94 1.97 18.62
N LYS A 40 -14.66 1.56 18.67
CA LYS A 40 -14.19 0.41 19.48
C LYS A 40 -13.62 0.82 20.84
N ARG A 41 -13.66 2.11 21.21
CA ARG A 41 -13.01 2.68 22.41
C ARG A 41 -11.53 2.32 22.53
N MET A 42 -10.83 2.22 21.39
CA MET A 42 -9.44 1.77 21.29
C MET A 42 -8.48 2.96 21.24
N THR A 43 -7.40 2.90 22.00
CA THR A 43 -6.29 3.86 21.98
C THR A 43 -5.37 3.64 20.76
N GLN A 44 -4.50 4.63 20.47
CA GLN A 44 -3.50 4.47 19.41
C GLN A 44 -2.46 3.40 19.74
N GLN A 45 -2.13 3.23 21.02
CA GLN A 45 -1.17 2.23 21.47
C GLN A 45 -1.74 0.82 21.26
N GLU A 46 -2.98 0.58 21.65
CA GLU A 46 -3.63 -0.72 21.46
C GLU A 46 -3.71 -1.11 19.97
N LEU A 47 -4.06 -0.17 19.09
CA LEU A 47 -4.04 -0.45 17.64
C LEU A 47 -2.62 -0.76 17.15
N ALA A 48 -1.63 0.00 17.61
CA ALA A 48 -0.23 -0.19 17.24
C ALA A 48 0.28 -1.58 17.64
N ASP A 49 -0.06 -2.03 18.85
CA ASP A 49 0.29 -3.35 19.37
C ASP A 49 -0.37 -4.47 18.54
N LEU A 50 -1.64 -4.31 18.17
CA LEU A 50 -2.38 -5.29 17.35
C LEU A 50 -1.81 -5.46 15.94
N VAL A 51 -1.28 -4.40 15.33
CA VAL A 51 -0.75 -4.44 13.95
C VAL A 51 0.77 -4.47 13.88
N GLY A 52 1.45 -4.54 15.04
CA GLY A 52 2.89 -4.72 15.13
C GLY A 52 3.72 -3.50 14.69
N VAL A 53 3.25 -2.29 14.98
CA VAL A 53 3.95 -1.03 14.64
C VAL A 53 4.11 -0.13 15.87
N SER A 54 4.84 0.97 15.74
CA SER A 54 4.92 1.96 16.81
C SER A 54 3.64 2.78 16.93
N ARG A 55 3.31 3.26 18.14
CA ARG A 55 2.23 4.24 18.34
C ARG A 55 2.41 5.49 17.47
N GLN A 56 3.66 5.92 17.25
CA GLN A 56 3.96 7.05 16.37
C GLN A 56 3.54 6.78 14.91
N THR A 57 3.69 5.55 14.43
CA THR A 57 3.22 5.13 13.10
C THR A 57 1.71 5.31 12.98
N ILE A 58 0.93 4.82 13.96
CA ILE A 58 -0.52 5.03 13.99
C ILE A 58 -0.88 6.51 14.04
N MET A 59 -0.21 7.29 14.89
CA MET A 59 -0.42 8.74 14.99
C MET A 59 -0.15 9.46 13.66
N GLN A 60 0.91 9.09 12.93
CA GLN A 60 1.23 9.68 11.64
C GLN A 60 0.22 9.28 10.54
N LEU A 61 -0.25 8.03 10.57
CA LEU A 61 -1.31 7.54 9.68
C LEU A 61 -2.61 8.31 9.88
N GLU A 62 -3.04 8.51 11.12
CA GLU A 62 -4.25 9.27 11.43
C GLU A 62 -4.16 10.74 11.01
N ARG A 63 -2.94 11.29 10.95
CA ARG A 63 -2.69 12.67 10.50
C ARG A 63 -2.39 12.76 9.00
N ASN A 64 -2.53 11.67 8.25
CA ASN A 64 -2.21 11.60 6.81
C ASN A 64 -0.77 12.07 6.49
N ARG A 65 0.17 11.87 7.43
CA ARG A 65 1.59 12.26 7.26
C ARG A 65 2.45 11.13 6.70
N TYR A 66 1.85 9.97 6.46
CA TYR A 66 2.55 8.77 6.03
C TYR A 66 1.63 7.94 5.13
N ASN A 67 2.17 7.46 4.01
CA ASN A 67 1.48 6.52 3.13
C ASN A 67 1.77 5.09 3.63
N PRO A 68 0.77 4.34 4.14
CA PRO A 68 0.98 2.99 4.62
C PRO A 68 1.42 2.06 3.49
N SER A 69 2.18 1.01 3.85
CA SER A 69 2.29 -0.15 2.97
C SER A 69 0.93 -0.83 2.82
N MET A 70 0.71 -1.53 1.71
CA MET A 70 -0.51 -2.31 1.48
C MET A 70 -0.79 -3.28 2.63
N MET A 71 0.26 -3.93 3.16
CA MET A 71 0.14 -4.86 4.27
C MET A 71 -0.32 -4.18 5.56
N LEU A 72 0.18 -2.98 5.87
CA LEU A 72 -0.25 -2.24 7.06
C LEU A 72 -1.69 -1.78 6.95
N ALA A 73 -2.10 -1.26 5.78
CA ALA A 73 -3.49 -0.89 5.52
C ALA A 73 -4.43 -2.08 5.68
N TYR A 74 -4.05 -3.24 5.13
CA TYR A 74 -4.81 -4.49 5.26
C TYR A 74 -4.90 -4.97 6.72
N SER A 75 -3.80 -4.96 7.48
CA SER A 75 -3.81 -5.36 8.89
C SER A 75 -4.74 -4.49 9.73
N ILE A 76 -4.74 -3.17 9.50
CA ILE A 76 -5.64 -2.25 10.21
C ILE A 76 -7.11 -2.53 9.83
N ALA A 77 -7.40 -2.79 8.55
CA ALA A 77 -8.73 -3.17 8.07
C ALA A 77 -9.24 -4.44 8.76
N LYS A 78 -8.36 -5.44 8.94
CA LYS A 78 -8.66 -6.68 9.67
C LYS A 78 -8.96 -6.46 11.15
N VAL A 79 -8.30 -5.51 11.83
CA VAL A 79 -8.59 -5.20 13.25
C VAL A 79 -10.00 -4.66 13.42
N PHE A 80 -10.47 -3.86 12.47
CA PHE A 80 -11.81 -3.24 12.53
C PHE A 80 -12.91 -4.07 11.84
N ASP A 81 -12.53 -5.14 11.15
CA ASP A 81 -13.41 -5.98 10.31
C ASP A 81 -14.13 -5.19 9.21
N VAL A 82 -13.37 -4.37 8.50
CA VAL A 82 -13.85 -3.51 7.40
C VAL A 82 -12.94 -3.64 6.18
N LYS A 83 -13.31 -2.99 5.08
CA LYS A 83 -12.47 -2.92 3.88
C LYS A 83 -11.46 -1.77 4.00
N ILE A 84 -10.44 -1.77 3.13
CA ILE A 84 -9.43 -0.70 3.11
C ILE A 84 -10.08 0.62 2.69
N GLU A 85 -11.02 0.57 1.76
CA GLU A 85 -11.79 1.70 1.23
C GLU A 85 -12.68 2.36 2.30
N ASP A 86 -13.02 1.62 3.36
CA ASP A 86 -13.75 2.18 4.51
C ASP A 86 -12.83 2.99 5.43
N LEU A 87 -11.55 2.58 5.52
CA LEU A 87 -10.53 3.25 6.35
C LEU A 87 -9.89 4.47 5.68
N PHE A 88 -9.91 4.54 4.35
CA PHE A 88 -9.22 5.56 3.59
C PHE A 88 -10.11 6.10 2.47
N ASP A 89 -10.43 7.40 2.54
CA ASP A 89 -11.21 8.08 1.51
C ASP A 89 -10.32 8.48 0.34
N PHE A 90 -10.23 7.62 -0.66
CA PHE A 90 -9.45 7.87 -1.87
C PHE A 90 -10.12 8.90 -2.78
N ARG A 91 -9.33 9.82 -3.32
CA ARG A 91 -9.73 10.84 -4.30
C ARG A 91 -8.68 10.93 -5.41
N GLU A 92 -9.15 11.09 -6.65
CA GLU A 92 -8.28 11.40 -7.78
C GLU A 92 -7.99 12.90 -7.78
N GLU A 93 -6.72 13.29 -7.91
CA GLU A 93 -6.37 14.68 -8.21
C GLU A 93 -6.16 14.81 -9.71
N GLU A 94 -7.14 15.40 -10.40
CA GLU A 94 -6.96 15.88 -11.77
C GLU A 94 -6.02 17.09 -11.72
N LYS A 95 -4.89 17.00 -12.45
CA LYS A 95 -3.93 18.10 -12.61
C LYS A 95 -4.38 19.07 -13.70
#